data_AF-A0A0M2SV33-F1
#
_entry.id   AF-A0A0M2SV33-F1
#
_cell.length_a   1.000
_cell.length_b   1.000
_cell.length_c   1.000
_cell.angle_alpha   90.00
_cell.angle_beta   90.00
_cell.angle_gamma   90.00
#
_symmetry.space_group_name_H-M   'P 1'
#
loop_
_entity.id
_entity.type
_entity.pdbx_description
1 polymer ?
#
loop_
_entity_poly.entity_id
_entity_poly.type
_entity_poly.pdbx_seq_one_letter_code
_entity_poly.pdbx_strand_id
1 'polypeptide(L)'
;MDDNVFEEMAKRYDTEERMELAKIIVKEVKAEVGHCPSKSLIDYGSGTGLIGLELADDVHSILLVDSSKQMLEVAKAKISRKGLANAKVLCSDFTQETPDLEADIVLMSLVLLHIPDTEKILQKLFQILNYGGKLIIVDFDKKDQIYHPKVHNGFLHEELKARLSKVGFSSTEIRTFYHGERIFMKQDASMFISSSIK
;
A
#
# COMPACT_ATOMS: atom_id res chain seq x y z
N MET A 1 -11.72 8.99 -17.96
CA MET A 1 -11.70 9.90 -16.79
C MET A 1 -12.70 9.33 -15.81
N ASP A 2 -12.29 8.30 -15.06
CA ASP A 2 -13.04 7.96 -13.86
C ASP A 2 -12.66 9.02 -12.83
N ASP A 3 -13.65 9.69 -12.25
CA ASP A 3 -13.44 10.67 -11.19
C ASP A 3 -12.68 9.99 -10.05
N ASN A 4 -11.40 10.33 -9.93
CA ASN A 4 -10.56 9.83 -8.85
C ASN A 4 -11.03 10.52 -7.57
N VAL A 5 -11.93 9.88 -6.82
CA VAL A 5 -12.50 10.40 -5.56
C VAL A 5 -11.40 10.85 -4.58
N PHE A 6 -10.21 10.24 -4.65
CA PHE A 6 -9.06 10.63 -3.84
C PHE A 6 -8.51 12.03 -4.21
N GLU A 7 -8.59 12.41 -5.48
CA GLU A 7 -8.18 13.73 -5.97
C GLU A 7 -8.93 14.86 -5.21
N GLU A 8 -10.24 14.72 -5.01
CA GLU A 8 -11.05 15.69 -4.28
C GLU A 8 -10.90 15.61 -2.74
N MET A 9 -10.56 14.42 -2.23
CA MET A 9 -10.45 14.16 -0.80
C MET A 9 -9.09 14.55 -0.20
N ALA A 10 -8.04 14.72 -1.01
CA ALA A 10 -6.66 14.83 -0.56
C ALA A 10 -6.44 15.80 0.63
N LYS A 11 -6.98 17.02 0.55
CA LYS A 11 -6.83 18.04 1.61
C LYS A 11 -7.46 17.67 2.96
N ARG A 12 -8.38 16.71 2.95
CA ARG A 12 -9.17 16.26 4.11
C ARG A 12 -8.93 14.77 4.39
N TYR A 13 -7.97 14.15 3.71
CA TYR A 13 -7.75 12.71 3.76
C TYR A 13 -7.22 12.28 5.13
N ASP A 14 -6.34 13.09 5.73
CA ASP A 14 -5.68 12.81 7.02
C ASP A 14 -6.57 13.18 8.21
N THR A 15 -7.66 12.43 8.41
CA THR A 15 -8.47 12.53 9.64
C THR A 15 -7.74 11.89 10.82
N GLU A 16 -8.14 12.23 12.05
CA GLU A 16 -7.59 11.61 13.27
C GLU A 16 -7.71 10.09 13.23
N GLU A 17 -8.89 9.56 12.90
CA GLU A 17 -9.14 8.12 12.74
C GLU A 17 -8.17 7.45 11.76
N ARG A 18 -7.88 8.10 10.62
CA ARG A 18 -6.96 7.55 9.61
C ARG A 18 -5.51 7.62 10.04
N MET A 19 -5.11 8.67 10.75
CA MET A 19 -3.77 8.78 11.32
C MET A 19 -3.56 7.75 12.44
N GLU A 20 -4.58 7.47 13.25
CA GLU A 20 -4.54 6.40 14.26
C GLU A 20 -4.42 5.02 13.63
N LEU A 21 -5.26 4.72 12.63
CA LEU A 21 -5.16 3.47 11.89
C LEU A 21 -3.79 3.33 11.21
N ALA A 22 -3.28 4.40 10.61
CA ALA A 22 -1.96 4.41 10.00
C ALA A 22 -0.84 4.08 11.00
N LYS A 23 -0.91 4.57 12.25
CA LYS A 23 0.08 4.21 13.29
C LYS A 23 0.09 2.71 13.59
N ILE A 24 -1.09 2.08 13.62
CA ILE A 24 -1.22 0.62 13.83
C ILE A 24 -0.58 -0.11 12.65
N ILE A 25 -0.88 0.30 11.41
CA ILE A 25 -0.30 -0.30 10.21
C ILE A 25 1.23 -0.12 10.17
N VAL A 26 1.73 1.09 10.44
CA VAL A 26 3.16 1.42 10.45
C VAL A 26 3.93 0.50 11.40
N LYS A 27 3.39 0.17 12.57
CA LYS A 27 4.03 -0.75 13.50
C LYS A 27 4.28 -2.13 12.88
N GLU A 28 3.29 -2.68 12.20
CA GLU A 28 3.40 -4.00 11.55
C GLU A 28 4.30 -3.96 10.32
N VAL A 29 4.16 -2.92 9.49
CA VAL A 29 5.00 -2.74 8.29
C VAL A 29 6.46 -2.54 8.68
N LYS A 30 6.77 -1.79 9.74
CA LYS A 30 8.14 -1.65 10.25
C LYS A 30 8.76 -2.97 10.67
N ALA A 31 7.96 -3.86 11.29
CA ALA A 31 8.45 -5.19 11.65
C ALA A 31 8.77 -6.05 10.40
N GLU A 32 7.96 -5.95 9.34
CA GLU A 32 8.19 -6.66 8.08
C GLU A 32 9.36 -6.09 7.26
N VAL A 33 9.55 -4.77 7.27
CA VAL A 33 10.63 -4.07 6.56
C VAL A 33 11.96 -4.25 7.28
N GLY A 34 11.97 -4.13 8.61
CA GLY A 34 13.18 -4.10 9.43
C GLY A 34 14.07 -2.88 9.13
N HIS A 35 15.24 -2.80 9.75
CA HIS A 35 16.22 -1.75 9.45
C HIS A 35 17.12 -2.18 8.29
N CYS A 36 16.84 -1.69 7.08
CA CYS A 36 17.51 -2.05 5.83
C CYS A 36 17.97 -0.79 5.06
N PRO A 37 18.96 -0.01 5.56
CA PRO A 37 19.35 1.29 4.99
C PRO A 37 20.01 1.21 3.60
N SER A 38 20.19 0.00 3.05
CA SER A 38 20.66 -0.23 1.68
C SER A 38 19.54 -0.49 0.68
N LYS A 39 18.29 -0.68 1.13
CA LYS A 39 17.17 -1.09 0.28
C LYS A 39 16.32 0.09 -0.19
N SER A 40 15.84 0.06 -1.42
CA SER A 40 14.84 1.01 -1.93
C SER A 40 13.42 0.53 -1.67
N LEU A 41 12.51 1.46 -1.37
CA LEU A 41 11.10 1.19 -1.12
C LEU A 41 10.20 2.00 -2.06
N ILE A 42 9.25 1.33 -2.69
CA ILE A 42 8.12 1.95 -3.39
C ILE A 42 6.86 1.76 -2.54
N ASP A 43 6.17 2.85 -2.21
CA ASP A 43 4.84 2.82 -1.57
C ASP A 43 3.79 3.09 -2.66
N TYR A 44 3.12 2.04 -3.15
CA TYR A 44 2.17 2.12 -4.26
C TYR A 44 0.74 2.35 -3.76
N GLY A 45 0.10 3.39 -4.30
CA GLY A 45 -1.14 3.93 -3.74
C GLY A 45 -0.90 4.64 -2.40
N SER A 46 0.26 5.31 -2.29
CA SER A 46 0.75 5.96 -1.06
C SER A 46 -0.16 7.04 -0.50
N GLY A 47 -1.08 7.60 -1.29
CA GLY A 47 -1.93 8.72 -0.93
C GLY A 47 -1.10 9.91 -0.44
N THR A 48 -1.43 10.39 0.76
CA THR A 48 -0.71 11.50 1.40
C THR A 48 0.59 11.07 2.08
N GLY A 49 1.00 9.80 1.96
CA GLY A 49 2.22 9.25 2.56
C GLY A 49 2.13 8.99 4.06
N LEU A 50 0.95 8.65 4.60
CA LEU A 50 0.78 8.37 6.04
C LEU A 50 1.62 7.18 6.54
N ILE A 51 1.90 6.21 5.68
CA ILE A 51 2.61 4.98 6.06
C ILE A 51 4.04 5.01 5.52
N GLY A 52 4.23 5.13 4.20
CA GLY A 52 5.55 5.11 3.58
C GLY A 52 6.55 6.10 4.20
N LEU A 53 6.14 7.34 4.49
CA LEU A 53 7.03 8.36 5.06
C LEU A 53 7.52 8.05 6.48
N GLU A 54 6.86 7.17 7.22
CA GLU A 54 7.31 6.75 8.55
C GLU A 54 8.45 5.72 8.48
N LEU A 55 8.73 5.17 7.29
CA LEU A 55 9.80 4.20 7.04
C LEU A 55 11.12 4.86 6.59
N ALA A 56 11.18 6.20 6.53
CA ALA A 56 12.29 6.93 5.94
C ALA A 56 13.64 6.67 6.63
N ASP A 57 13.64 6.38 7.93
CA ASP A 57 14.85 6.05 8.69
C ASP A 57 15.27 4.58 8.55
N ASP A 58 14.40 3.72 8.00
CA ASP A 58 14.57 2.28 7.92
C ASP A 58 15.11 1.83 6.56
N VAL A 59 15.06 2.68 5.53
CA VAL A 59 15.40 2.33 4.14
C VAL A 59 16.32 3.37 3.48
N HIS A 60 16.98 2.98 2.39
CA HIS A 60 17.86 3.86 1.64
C HIS A 60 17.09 5.02 0.99
N SER A 61 15.98 4.70 0.33
CA SER A 61 15.16 5.64 -0.42
C SER A 61 13.71 5.21 -0.45
N ILE A 62 12.82 6.20 -0.55
CA ILE A 62 11.38 6.01 -0.68
C ILE A 62 10.88 6.72 -1.93
N LEU A 63 10.10 6.01 -2.74
CA LEU A 63 9.30 6.57 -3.81
C LEU A 63 7.81 6.34 -3.51
N LEU A 64 7.11 7.41 -3.19
CA LEU A 64 5.66 7.39 -3.05
C LEU A 64 5.01 7.46 -4.44
N VAL A 65 4.25 6.44 -4.81
CA VAL A 65 3.54 6.36 -6.09
C VAL A 65 2.05 6.44 -5.82
N ASP A 66 1.35 7.32 -6.53
CA ASP A 66 -0.12 7.42 -6.46
C ASP A 66 -0.68 7.95 -7.78
N SER A 67 -1.93 7.59 -8.10
CA SER A 67 -2.62 8.08 -9.31
C SER A 67 -3.24 9.46 -9.10
N SER A 68 -3.38 9.93 -7.86
CA SER A 68 -3.87 11.26 -7.52
C SER A 68 -2.73 12.27 -7.39
N LYS A 69 -2.77 13.33 -8.21
CA LYS A 69 -1.83 14.45 -8.11
C LYS A 69 -2.01 15.19 -6.81
N GLN A 70 -3.25 15.45 -6.40
CA GLN A 70 -3.54 16.16 -5.16
C GLN A 70 -3.08 15.41 -3.91
N MET A 71 -3.17 14.08 -3.87
CA MET A 71 -2.59 13.26 -2.80
C MET A 71 -1.08 13.49 -2.69
N LEU A 72 -0.39 13.43 -3.84
CA LEU A 72 1.05 13.60 -3.89
C LEU A 72 1.49 15.03 -3.55
N GLU A 73 0.69 16.07 -3.82
CA GLU A 73 0.98 17.42 -3.36
C GLU A 73 0.98 17.51 -1.81
N VAL A 74 0.04 16.84 -1.15
CA VAL A 74 0.05 16.74 0.33
C VAL A 74 1.29 15.97 0.80
N ALA A 75 1.63 14.86 0.13
CA ALA A 75 2.81 14.07 0.46
C ALA A 75 4.11 14.88 0.30
N LYS A 76 4.28 15.64 -0.80
CA LYS A 76 5.41 16.55 -1.02
C LYS A 76 5.54 17.60 0.09
N ALA A 77 4.42 18.19 0.52
CA ALA A 77 4.41 19.15 1.62
C ALA A 77 4.90 18.51 2.93
N LYS A 78 4.51 17.26 3.21
CA LYS A 78 5.00 16.51 4.38
C LYS A 78 6.48 16.17 4.28
N ILE A 79 6.95 15.73 3.10
CA ILE A 79 8.37 15.45 2.83
C ILE A 79 9.20 16.69 3.14
N SER A 80 8.81 17.85 2.58
CA SER A 80 9.48 19.14 2.81
C SER A 80 9.49 19.53 4.28
N ARG A 81 8.32 19.46 4.94
CA ARG A 81 8.18 19.80 6.38
C ARG A 81 9.02 18.91 7.29
N LYS A 82 9.14 17.62 6.97
CA LYS A 82 9.94 16.65 7.73
C LYS A 82 11.43 16.65 7.36
N GLY A 83 11.83 17.32 6.28
CA GLY A 83 13.21 17.32 5.80
C GLY A 83 13.69 15.97 5.27
N LEU A 84 12.79 15.14 4.72
CA LEU A 84 13.10 13.78 4.26
C LEU A 84 13.80 13.82 2.90
N ALA A 85 15.14 13.91 2.92
CA ALA A 85 15.95 14.00 1.70
C ALA A 85 15.91 12.73 0.83
N ASN A 86 15.57 11.59 1.41
CA ASN A 86 15.51 10.28 0.74
C ASN A 86 14.10 9.91 0.22
N ALA A 87 13.11 10.80 0.36
CA ALA A 87 11.74 10.56 -0.09
C ALA A 87 11.39 11.40 -1.33
N LYS A 88 10.78 10.76 -2.33
CA LYS A 88 10.28 11.40 -3.56
C LYS A 88 8.86 10.93 -3.86
N VAL A 89 8.22 11.60 -4.81
CA VAL A 89 6.88 11.22 -5.29
C VAL A 89 6.85 11.02 -6.80
N LEU A 90 5.96 10.15 -7.28
CA LEU A 90 5.68 9.92 -8.69
C LEU A 90 4.18 9.75 -8.91
N CYS A 91 3.60 10.59 -9.79
CA CYS A 91 2.21 10.43 -10.21
C CYS A 91 2.14 9.35 -11.30
N SER A 92 1.60 8.18 -10.97
CA SER A 92 1.50 7.06 -11.91
C SER A 92 0.37 6.10 -11.50
N ASP A 93 -0.23 5.46 -12.50
CA ASP A 93 -1.23 4.40 -12.32
C ASP A 93 -0.75 3.16 -13.06
N PHE A 94 -0.26 2.17 -12.30
CA PHE A 94 0.31 0.95 -12.86
C PHE A 94 -0.76 0.05 -13.50
N THR A 95 -2.05 0.33 -13.29
CA THR A 95 -3.13 -0.38 -13.99
C THR A 95 -3.20 0.00 -15.46
N GLN A 96 -2.69 1.20 -15.83
CA GLN A 96 -2.61 1.72 -17.19
C GLN A 96 -1.25 1.45 -17.81
N GLU A 97 -0.19 1.99 -17.19
CA GLU A 97 1.18 1.91 -17.69
C GLU A 97 2.13 1.69 -16.52
N THR A 98 3.06 0.75 -16.67
CA THR A 98 4.07 0.46 -15.65
C THR A 98 5.35 1.16 -16.07
N PRO A 99 5.81 2.19 -15.34
CA PRO A 99 7.07 2.83 -15.62
C PRO A 99 8.23 1.87 -15.37
N ASP A 100 9.37 2.14 -16.01
CA ASP A 100 10.62 1.42 -15.76
C ASP A 100 11.17 1.81 -14.38
N LEU A 101 10.86 0.97 -13.38
CA LEU A 101 11.21 1.17 -11.98
C LEU A 101 11.68 -0.16 -11.40
N GLU A 102 12.61 -0.06 -10.47
CA GLU A 102 13.12 -1.19 -9.70
C GLU A 102 13.12 -0.85 -8.20
N ALA A 103 12.68 -1.78 -7.36
CA ALA A 103 12.71 -1.64 -5.91
C ALA A 103 13.00 -2.95 -5.17
N ASP A 104 13.62 -2.85 -4.01
CA ASP A 104 13.82 -4.00 -3.12
C ASP A 104 12.57 -4.32 -2.29
N ILE A 105 11.75 -3.30 -2.01
CA ILE A 105 10.52 -3.41 -1.25
C ILE A 105 9.41 -2.65 -1.97
N VAL A 106 8.26 -3.30 -2.15
CA VAL A 106 7.02 -2.65 -2.56
C VAL A 106 6.02 -2.78 -1.43
N LEU A 107 5.50 -1.66 -0.95
CA LEU A 107 4.40 -1.58 0.00
C LEU A 107 3.11 -1.22 -0.76
N MET A 108 2.02 -1.90 -0.43
CA MET A 108 0.67 -1.58 -0.90
C MET A 108 -0.29 -1.68 0.28
N SER A 109 -0.73 -0.55 0.82
CA SER A 109 -1.57 -0.51 2.03
C SER A 109 -2.92 0.15 1.77
N LEU A 110 -4.01 -0.58 1.98
CA LEU A 110 -5.40 -0.14 1.78
C LEU A 110 -5.69 0.29 0.33
N VAL A 111 -5.05 -0.38 -0.63
CA VAL A 111 -5.10 -0.04 -2.06
C VAL A 111 -5.65 -1.19 -2.89
N LEU A 112 -5.33 -2.44 -2.56
CA LEU A 112 -5.74 -3.59 -3.36
C LEU A 112 -7.28 -3.70 -3.43
N LEU A 113 -7.97 -3.37 -2.34
CA LEU A 113 -9.43 -3.30 -2.28
C LEU A 113 -10.06 -2.34 -3.30
N HIS A 114 -9.31 -1.36 -3.82
CA HIS A 114 -9.77 -0.38 -4.80
C HIS A 114 -9.47 -0.79 -6.26
N ILE A 115 -8.75 -1.90 -6.49
CA ILE A 115 -8.29 -2.30 -7.83
C ILE A 115 -9.12 -3.48 -8.33
N PRO A 116 -9.95 -3.33 -9.39
CA PRO A 116 -10.77 -4.41 -9.91
C PRO A 116 -9.96 -5.63 -10.37
N ASP A 117 -8.91 -5.39 -11.17
CA ASP A 117 -8.02 -6.43 -11.69
C ASP A 117 -6.80 -6.62 -10.77
N THR A 118 -7.04 -7.32 -9.66
CA THR A 118 -6.02 -7.59 -8.64
C THR A 118 -4.85 -8.43 -9.18
N GLU A 119 -5.09 -9.36 -10.10
CA GLU A 119 -4.02 -10.20 -10.65
C GLU A 119 -3.08 -9.37 -11.52
N LYS A 120 -3.64 -8.51 -12.40
CA LYS A 120 -2.83 -7.63 -13.25
C LYS A 120 -1.95 -6.69 -12.43
N ILE A 121 -2.49 -6.04 -11.39
CA ILE A 121 -1.65 -5.15 -10.57
C ILE A 121 -0.55 -5.92 -9.85
N LEU A 122 -0.84 -7.11 -9.29
CA LEU A 122 0.17 -7.94 -8.63
C LEU A 122 1.29 -8.33 -9.61
N GLN A 123 0.98 -8.63 -10.87
CA GLN A 123 1.98 -8.87 -11.92
C GLN A 123 2.87 -7.64 -12.17
N LYS A 124 2.29 -6.43 -12.17
CA LYS A 124 3.07 -5.20 -12.34
C LYS A 124 4.01 -4.94 -11.15
N LEU A 125 3.54 -5.15 -9.93
CA LEU A 125 4.38 -5.03 -8.75
C LEU A 125 5.49 -6.08 -8.73
N PHE A 126 5.19 -7.31 -9.18
CA PHE A 126 6.21 -8.35 -9.34
C PHE A 126 7.28 -7.92 -10.36
N GLN A 127 6.89 -7.32 -11.48
CA GLN A 127 7.84 -6.89 -12.52
C GLN A 127 8.87 -5.88 -11.99
N ILE A 128 8.44 -4.89 -11.21
CA ILE A 128 9.31 -3.83 -10.67
C ILE A 128 10.14 -4.24 -9.44
N LEU A 129 9.88 -5.41 -8.86
CA LEU A 129 10.69 -5.88 -7.73
C LEU A 129 12.04 -6.40 -8.23
N ASN A 130 13.10 -6.13 -7.49
CA ASN A 130 14.38 -6.82 -7.65
C ASN A 130 14.23 -8.31 -7.32
N TYR A 131 15.14 -9.15 -7.82
CA TYR A 131 15.21 -10.56 -7.40
C TYR A 131 15.44 -10.65 -5.88
N GLY A 132 14.65 -11.47 -5.18
CA GLY A 132 14.66 -11.50 -3.71
C GLY A 132 14.00 -10.27 -3.05
N GLY A 133 13.40 -9.38 -3.85
CA GLY A 133 12.62 -8.25 -3.38
C GLY A 133 11.32 -8.67 -2.72
N LYS A 134 10.78 -7.81 -1.87
CA LYS A 134 9.62 -8.11 -1.01
C LYS A 134 8.40 -7.27 -1.40
N LEU A 135 7.26 -7.91 -1.58
CA LEU A 135 5.94 -7.26 -1.61
C LEU A 135 5.29 -7.37 -0.22
N ILE A 136 4.90 -6.22 0.34
CA ILE A 136 4.12 -6.12 1.58
C ILE A 136 2.73 -5.56 1.22
N ILE A 137 1.68 -6.30 1.56
CA ILE A 137 0.29 -5.87 1.37
C ILE A 137 -0.36 -5.74 2.75
N VAL A 138 -1.06 -4.63 2.98
CA VAL A 138 -1.94 -4.46 4.14
C VAL A 138 -3.34 -4.15 3.63
N ASP A 139 -4.31 -4.99 3.94
CA ASP A 139 -5.70 -4.81 3.51
C ASP A 139 -6.67 -5.50 4.49
N PHE A 140 -7.97 -5.49 4.19
CA PHE A 140 -9.00 -6.08 5.04
C PHE A 140 -9.24 -7.55 4.75
N ASP A 141 -9.48 -8.32 5.81
CA ASP A 141 -10.02 -9.67 5.70
C ASP A 141 -11.41 -9.64 5.06
N LYS A 142 -11.75 -10.69 4.31
CA LYS A 142 -13.04 -10.77 3.62
C LYS A 142 -14.21 -10.65 4.59
N LYS A 143 -15.17 -9.81 4.23
CA LYS A 143 -16.42 -9.58 4.96
C LYS A 143 -17.60 -9.45 4.00
N ASP A 144 -18.41 -10.50 3.89
CA ASP A 144 -19.51 -10.57 2.93
C ASP A 144 -20.61 -9.51 3.13
N GLN A 145 -20.72 -8.94 4.33
CA GLN A 145 -21.67 -7.85 4.61
C GLN A 145 -21.26 -6.49 4.03
N ILE A 146 -20.07 -6.41 3.43
CA ILE A 146 -19.59 -5.21 2.74
C ILE A 146 -19.92 -5.34 1.26
N TYR A 147 -20.73 -4.39 0.76
CA TYR A 147 -21.09 -4.32 -0.65
C TYR A 147 -20.88 -2.91 -1.18
N HIS A 148 -20.03 -2.78 -2.20
CA HIS A 148 -19.77 -1.53 -2.88
C HIS A 148 -19.34 -1.79 -4.33
N PRO A 149 -19.84 -1.05 -5.32
CA PRO A 149 -19.57 -1.34 -6.74
C PRO A 149 -18.10 -1.14 -7.15
N LYS A 150 -17.33 -0.35 -6.40
CA LYS A 150 -15.93 0.00 -6.73
C LYS A 150 -14.91 -0.47 -5.68
N VAL A 151 -15.34 -1.24 -4.68
CA VAL A 151 -14.48 -1.66 -3.57
C VAL A 151 -14.72 -3.15 -3.31
N HIS A 152 -13.65 -3.94 -3.34
CA HIS A 152 -13.69 -5.34 -2.91
C HIS A 152 -14.08 -5.42 -1.45
N ASN A 153 -14.79 -6.48 -1.07
CA ASN A 153 -15.24 -6.68 0.30
C ASN A 153 -14.17 -7.33 1.20
N GLY A 154 -12.89 -7.05 0.95
CA GLY A 154 -11.75 -7.69 1.59
C GLY A 154 -11.30 -8.98 0.89
N PHE A 155 -10.32 -9.66 1.48
CA PHE A 155 -9.63 -10.79 0.86
C PHE A 155 -9.60 -12.01 1.78
N LEU A 156 -9.82 -13.20 1.19
CA LEU A 156 -9.51 -14.46 1.87
C LEU A 156 -8.02 -14.75 1.70
N HIS A 157 -7.35 -15.12 2.80
CA HIS A 157 -5.90 -15.35 2.79
C HIS A 157 -5.50 -16.41 1.77
N GLU A 158 -6.21 -17.55 1.72
CA GLU A 158 -5.91 -18.63 0.78
C GLU A 158 -6.10 -18.21 -0.69
N GLU A 159 -7.13 -17.41 -0.99
CA GLU A 159 -7.33 -16.91 -2.36
C GLU A 159 -6.25 -15.91 -2.76
N LEU A 160 -5.89 -14.99 -1.86
CA LEU A 160 -4.83 -14.02 -2.12
C LEU A 160 -3.48 -14.71 -2.28
N LYS A 161 -3.18 -15.70 -1.44
CA LYS A 161 -1.98 -16.53 -1.52
C LYS A 161 -1.90 -17.30 -2.84
N ALA A 162 -3.01 -17.89 -3.28
CA ALA A 162 -3.08 -18.56 -4.58
C ALA A 162 -2.84 -17.58 -5.75
N ARG A 163 -3.39 -16.37 -5.69
CA ARG A 163 -3.14 -15.32 -6.71
C ARG A 163 -1.68 -14.88 -6.72
N LEU A 164 -1.09 -14.60 -5.55
CA LEU A 164 0.33 -14.23 -5.42
C LEU A 164 1.24 -15.32 -6.00
N SER A 165 0.98 -16.59 -5.66
CA SER A 165 1.73 -17.72 -6.20
C SER A 165 1.60 -17.85 -7.72
N LYS A 166 0.39 -17.66 -8.27
CA LYS A 166 0.14 -17.66 -9.71
C LYS A 166 0.94 -16.58 -10.46
N VAL A 167 1.13 -15.42 -9.83
CA VAL A 167 1.94 -14.32 -10.39
C VAL A 167 3.44 -14.63 -10.40
N GLY A 168 3.90 -15.47 -9.47
CA GLY A 168 5.30 -15.86 -9.34
C GLY A 168 5.92 -15.55 -7.98
N PHE A 169 5.17 -14.95 -7.06
CA PHE A 169 5.66 -14.74 -5.70
C PHE A 169 5.86 -16.07 -4.98
N SER A 170 6.93 -16.14 -4.20
CA SER A 170 7.28 -17.24 -3.30
C SER A 170 7.20 -16.82 -1.83
N SER A 171 7.21 -17.80 -0.92
CA SER A 171 7.29 -17.57 0.53
C SER A 171 6.24 -16.58 1.07
N THR A 172 4.98 -16.78 0.69
CA THR A 172 3.88 -15.91 1.14
C THR A 172 3.39 -16.27 2.54
N GLU A 173 3.59 -15.34 3.46
CA GLU A 173 2.99 -15.33 4.80
C GLU A 173 1.88 -14.28 4.87
N ILE A 174 0.72 -14.67 5.40
CA ILE A 174 -0.43 -13.77 5.60
C ILE A 174 -0.95 -14.00 7.01
N ARG A 175 -1.21 -12.92 7.75
CA ARG A 175 -1.78 -12.99 9.10
C ARG A 175 -2.69 -11.79 9.36
N THR A 176 -3.79 -12.04 10.04
CA THR A 176 -4.61 -10.97 10.65
C THR A 176 -3.85 -10.39 11.84
N PHE A 177 -3.78 -9.06 11.94
CA PHE A 177 -3.03 -8.38 13.00
C PHE A 177 -3.85 -7.39 13.81
N TYR A 178 -5.02 -6.97 13.29
CA TYR A 178 -5.84 -5.96 13.94
C TYR A 178 -7.33 -6.22 13.71
N HIS A 179 -8.12 -6.00 14.75
CA HIS A 179 -9.57 -5.97 14.71
C HIS A 179 -10.00 -4.60 15.22
N GLY A 180 -10.75 -3.85 14.41
CA GLY A 180 -11.19 -2.51 14.77
C GLY A 180 -12.67 -2.30 14.51
N GLU A 181 -13.25 -1.40 15.29
CA GLU A 181 -14.64 -1.01 15.16
C GLU A 181 -14.80 0.01 14.04
N ARG A 182 -15.79 -0.20 13.17
CA ARG A 182 -16.19 0.75 12.11
C ARG A 182 -15.08 1.15 11.12
N ILE A 183 -13.99 0.39 11.04
CA ILE A 183 -12.79 0.72 10.24
C ILE A 183 -12.95 0.44 8.74
N PHE A 184 -13.94 -0.37 8.33
CA PHE A 184 -14.19 -0.68 6.91
C PHE A 184 -15.64 -0.40 6.54
N MET A 185 -15.87 0.66 5.76
CA MET A 185 -17.20 1.12 5.36
C MET A 185 -18.17 1.32 6.55
N LYS A 186 -17.67 1.87 7.66
CA LYS A 186 -18.41 2.09 8.92
C LYS A 186 -18.88 0.81 9.60
N GLN A 187 -18.28 -0.33 9.27
CA GLN A 187 -18.49 -1.59 9.93
C GLN A 187 -17.18 -2.11 10.56
N ASP A 188 -17.33 -2.95 11.58
CA ASP A 188 -16.20 -3.59 12.24
C ASP A 188 -15.51 -4.54 11.25
N ALA A 189 -14.20 -4.56 11.26
CA ALA A 189 -13.44 -5.39 10.34
C ALA A 189 -12.09 -5.78 10.92
N SER A 190 -11.49 -6.76 10.28
CA SER A 190 -10.17 -7.28 10.58
C SER A 190 -9.22 -6.91 9.46
N MET A 191 -7.97 -6.59 9.79
CA MET A 191 -6.93 -6.29 8.83
C MET A 191 -5.85 -7.36 8.84
N PHE A 192 -5.35 -7.69 7.66
CA PHE A 192 -4.20 -8.56 7.49
C PHE A 192 -2.99 -7.80 6.96
N ILE A 193 -1.83 -8.40 7.21
CA ILE A 193 -0.59 -8.08 6.53
C ILE A 193 -0.10 -9.34 5.82
N SER A 194 0.39 -9.16 4.60
CA SER A 194 0.98 -10.18 3.77
C SER A 194 2.40 -9.79 3.39
N SER A 195 3.31 -10.75 3.43
CA SER A 195 4.74 -10.61 3.10
C SER A 195 5.07 -11.67 2.05
N SER A 196 5.58 -11.29 0.89
CA SER A 196 5.85 -12.20 -0.24
C SER A 196 7.15 -11.83 -0.95
N ILE A 197 7.89 -12.82 -1.43
CA ILE A 197 9.22 -12.64 -2.04
C ILE A 197 9.16 -12.92 -3.54
N LYS A 198 9.87 -12.11 -4.34
CA LYS A 198 10.10 -12.39 -5.77
C LYS A 198 11.22 -13.40 -5.97
#